data_AF-A0A955HVJ6-F1
#
_entry.id   AF-A0A955HVJ6-F1
#
_cell.length_a   1.000
_cell.length_b   1.000
_cell.length_c   1.000
_cell.angle_alpha   90.00
_cell.angle_beta   90.00
_cell.angle_gamma   90.00
#
_symmetry.space_group_name_H-M   'P 1'
#
loop_
_entity.id
_entity.type
_entity.pdbx_description
1 polymer ?
#
loop_
_entity_poly.entity_id
_entity_poly.type
_entity_poly.pdbx_seq_one_letter_code
_entity_poly.pdbx_strand_id
1 'polypeptide(L)'
;NLTSNEVTNRFSTTSIFSDLSVIETSNQLKSLAGNSVLSRLLYHRYWLFSKVIFQQIVVNLDLNYLFLHGDSNLRHSIQFFGQLFPLSFPLVLIGLATMAYHFRKQSVLLALLFVLGTLPGALATGAPHAVRTLLIFPLWVLVIGLGLQQVLLFLSRQKNVFQVVSTITFSGLFIFQILIFWMYYSQVYPKVAASQWQYGYQEMIATVNELAAQYPEDQVYITREQGRPAMYYWFYSKTDPKQVQAFQATAPKDQSEFLQFGRFHFIDKPEQVSTDYGILAASPLFTADAGLEQQSTDEKHVLVLDPMDKPIWEIQTYEK
;
A
#
# COMPACT_ATOMS: atom_id res chain seq x y z
N ASN A 1 -15.31 9.75 -17.40
CA ASN A 1 -14.85 9.94 -18.79
C ASN A 1 -13.49 9.25 -18.91
N LEU A 2 -13.36 8.17 -19.70
CA LEU A 2 -12.13 7.36 -19.74
C LEU A 2 -10.93 8.09 -20.37
N THR A 3 -11.19 9.21 -21.05
CA THR A 3 -10.19 10.06 -21.69
C THR A 3 -9.84 11.28 -20.84
N SER A 4 -10.23 11.33 -19.56
CA SER A 4 -9.82 12.44 -18.71
C SER A 4 -8.31 12.40 -18.47
N ASN A 5 -7.71 13.57 -18.25
CA ASN A 5 -6.27 13.67 -17.99
C ASN A 5 -5.88 12.88 -16.74
N GLU A 6 -6.74 12.84 -15.73
CA GLU A 6 -6.53 12.10 -14.49
C GLU A 6 -6.48 10.59 -14.74
N VAL A 7 -7.41 10.04 -15.54
CA VAL A 7 -7.45 8.62 -15.89
C VAL A 7 -6.22 8.24 -16.70
N THR A 8 -5.84 9.07 -17.67
CA THR A 8 -4.68 8.85 -18.53
C THR A 8 -3.38 8.87 -17.73
N ASN A 9 -3.22 9.84 -16.82
CA ASN A 9 -2.05 9.95 -15.94
C ASN A 9 -1.96 8.79 -14.93
N ARG A 10 -3.10 8.28 -14.45
CA ARG A 10 -3.11 7.09 -13.58
C ARG A 10 -2.74 5.83 -14.35
N PHE A 11 -3.23 5.68 -15.58
CA PHE A 11 -2.88 4.54 -16.42
C PHE A 11 -1.39 4.55 -16.78
N SER A 12 -0.83 5.70 -17.14
CA SER A 12 0.60 5.84 -17.48
C SER A 12 1.53 5.50 -16.30
N THR A 13 1.10 5.74 -15.06
CA THR A 13 1.95 5.53 -13.86
C THR A 13 1.85 4.12 -13.28
N THR A 14 0.71 3.44 -13.45
CA THR A 14 0.44 2.18 -12.74
C THR A 14 0.33 0.97 -13.64
N SER A 15 0.25 1.14 -14.97
CA SER A 15 0.11 0.03 -15.90
C SER A 15 1.45 -0.59 -16.27
N ILE A 16 1.48 -1.92 -16.41
CA ILE A 16 2.64 -2.63 -16.98
C ILE A 16 2.93 -2.22 -18.43
N PHE A 17 1.94 -1.73 -19.16
CA PHE A 17 2.10 -1.37 -20.58
C PHE A 17 2.85 -0.04 -20.78
N SER A 18 2.96 0.74 -19.70
CA SER A 18 3.72 1.99 -19.68
C SER A 18 5.21 1.74 -19.42
N ASP A 19 5.58 0.53 -18.98
CA ASP A 19 6.97 0.15 -18.75
C ASP A 19 7.67 -0.23 -20.07
N LEU A 20 8.68 0.56 -20.44
CA LEU A 20 9.47 0.34 -21.65
C LEU A 20 10.40 -0.88 -21.54
N SER A 21 10.68 -1.38 -20.33
CA SER A 21 11.63 -2.48 -20.10
C SER A 21 11.28 -3.75 -20.89
N VAL A 22 9.99 -4.06 -21.04
CA VAL A 22 9.50 -5.21 -21.81
C VAL A 22 9.75 -5.03 -23.30
N ILE A 23 9.60 -3.81 -23.81
CA ILE A 23 9.84 -3.46 -25.21
C ILE A 23 11.34 -3.47 -25.50
N GLU A 24 12.15 -2.90 -24.60
CA GLU A 24 13.60 -2.91 -24.69
C GLU A 24 14.14 -4.35 -24.68
N THR A 25 13.67 -5.18 -23.75
CA THR A 25 14.01 -6.61 -23.70
C THR A 25 13.61 -7.33 -24.99
N SER A 26 12.42 -7.05 -25.53
CA SER A 26 11.96 -7.59 -26.82
C SER A 26 12.93 -7.25 -27.95
N ASN A 27 13.35 -5.98 -28.03
CA ASN A 27 14.26 -5.52 -29.08
C ASN A 27 15.67 -6.12 -28.91
N GLN A 28 16.17 -6.20 -27.68
CA GLN A 28 17.46 -6.80 -27.36
C GLN A 28 17.50 -8.29 -27.75
N LEU A 29 16.47 -9.07 -27.35
CA LEU A 29 16.39 -10.50 -27.69
C LEU A 29 16.32 -10.74 -29.20
N LYS A 30 15.55 -9.93 -29.94
CA LYS A 30 15.50 -9.98 -31.41
C LYS A 30 16.87 -9.69 -32.02
N SER A 31 17.56 -8.67 -31.54
CA SER A 31 18.89 -8.28 -32.03
C SER A 31 19.91 -9.38 -31.79
N LEU A 32 19.97 -9.94 -30.57
CA LEU A 32 20.87 -11.04 -30.22
C LEU A 32 20.61 -12.31 -31.04
N ALA A 33 19.36 -12.56 -31.42
CA ALA A 33 18.95 -13.69 -32.25
C ALA A 33 18.98 -13.40 -33.77
N GLY A 34 19.75 -12.40 -34.21
CA GLY A 34 19.96 -12.09 -35.63
C GLY A 34 18.75 -11.48 -36.36
N ASN A 35 17.72 -11.05 -35.63
CA ASN A 35 16.55 -10.33 -36.13
C ASN A 35 15.83 -10.98 -37.34
N SER A 36 15.86 -12.31 -37.41
CA SER A 36 15.13 -13.11 -38.40
C SER A 36 13.61 -13.04 -38.21
N VAL A 37 12.84 -13.50 -39.19
CA VAL A 37 11.37 -13.59 -39.07
C VAL A 37 10.96 -14.44 -37.87
N LEU A 38 11.67 -15.55 -37.63
CA LEU A 38 11.43 -16.43 -36.49
C LEU A 38 11.74 -15.73 -35.17
N SER A 39 12.86 -15.00 -35.05
CA SER A 39 13.18 -14.30 -33.81
C SER A 39 12.23 -13.14 -33.53
N ARG A 40 11.75 -12.44 -34.57
CA ARG A 40 10.70 -11.41 -34.44
C ARG A 40 9.38 -11.98 -33.93
N LEU A 41 9.01 -13.18 -34.37
CA LEU A 41 7.82 -13.88 -33.92
C LEU A 41 7.96 -14.37 -32.47
N LEU A 42 9.05 -15.06 -32.13
CA LEU A 42 9.26 -15.66 -30.81
C LEU A 42 9.47 -14.61 -29.71
N TYR A 43 10.23 -13.55 -29.99
CA TYR A 43 10.52 -12.49 -29.03
C TYR A 43 9.61 -11.28 -29.19
N HIS A 44 8.43 -11.46 -29.81
CA HIS A 44 7.46 -10.38 -29.95
C HIS A 44 7.03 -9.86 -28.56
N ARG A 45 6.89 -8.53 -28.42
CA ARG A 45 6.54 -7.89 -27.15
C ARG A 45 5.27 -8.44 -26.50
N TYR A 46 4.31 -8.91 -27.30
CA TYR A 46 3.08 -9.52 -26.78
C TYR A 46 3.34 -10.83 -26.04
N TRP A 47 4.29 -11.67 -26.48
CA TRP A 47 4.68 -12.86 -25.72
C TRP A 47 5.32 -12.50 -24.39
N LEU A 48 6.16 -11.47 -24.37
CA LEU A 48 6.79 -10.99 -23.13
C LEU A 48 5.75 -10.38 -22.17
N PHE A 49 4.83 -9.55 -22.66
CA PHE A 49 3.71 -9.05 -21.85
C PHE A 49 2.82 -10.19 -21.33
N SER A 50 2.48 -11.17 -22.15
CA SER A 50 1.73 -12.36 -21.71
C SER A 50 2.49 -13.12 -20.62
N LYS A 51 3.82 -13.25 -20.74
CA LYS A 51 4.67 -13.84 -19.70
C LYS A 51 4.59 -13.04 -18.40
N VAL A 52 4.72 -11.70 -18.46
CA VAL A 52 4.61 -10.84 -17.27
C VAL A 52 3.23 -10.99 -16.61
N ILE A 53 2.15 -10.88 -17.38
CA ILE A 53 0.78 -11.04 -16.87
C ILE A 53 0.60 -12.40 -16.20
N PHE A 54 1.06 -13.48 -16.85
CA PHE A 54 0.99 -14.82 -16.28
C PHE A 54 1.79 -14.94 -14.98
N GLN A 55 3.01 -14.41 -14.93
CA GLN A 55 3.83 -14.38 -13.73
C GLN A 55 3.13 -13.61 -12.59
N GLN A 56 2.52 -12.47 -12.90
CA GLN A 56 1.79 -11.68 -11.92
C GLN A 56 0.48 -12.33 -11.45
N ILE A 57 -0.16 -13.19 -12.27
CA ILE A 57 -1.28 -14.02 -11.81
C ILE A 57 -0.76 -15.09 -10.85
N VAL A 58 0.28 -15.84 -11.26
CA VAL A 58 0.81 -16.99 -10.50
C VAL A 58 1.44 -16.58 -9.17
N VAL A 59 2.04 -15.40 -9.06
CA VAL A 59 2.61 -14.95 -7.78
C VAL A 59 1.54 -14.78 -6.67
N ASN A 60 0.25 -14.67 -7.02
CA ASN A 60 -0.83 -14.70 -6.02
C ASN A 60 -1.09 -16.10 -5.42
N LEU A 61 -0.47 -17.14 -5.97
CA LEU A 61 -0.47 -18.50 -5.43
C LEU A 61 0.80 -18.82 -4.65
N ASP A 62 1.75 -17.87 -4.58
CA ASP A 62 3.01 -18.06 -3.87
C ASP A 62 2.75 -18.28 -2.37
N LEU A 63 3.36 -19.30 -1.79
CA LEU A 63 3.14 -19.66 -0.39
C LEU A 63 3.71 -18.62 0.58
N ASN A 64 4.77 -17.93 0.18
CA ASN A 64 5.35 -16.85 0.96
C ASN A 64 4.36 -15.67 1.04
N TYR A 65 3.77 -15.29 -0.09
CA TYR A 65 2.71 -14.29 -0.15
C TYR A 65 1.46 -14.73 0.63
N LEU A 66 0.99 -15.96 0.44
CA LEU A 66 -0.26 -16.41 1.05
C LEU A 66 -0.16 -16.66 2.55
N PHE A 67 0.95 -17.22 3.06
CA PHE A 67 0.97 -17.69 4.46
C PHE A 67 2.09 -17.10 5.32
N LEU A 68 3.15 -16.54 4.74
CA LEU A 68 4.34 -16.15 5.51
C LEU A 68 4.48 -14.63 5.67
N HIS A 69 4.63 -13.88 4.57
CA HIS A 69 5.00 -12.46 4.59
C HIS A 69 3.96 -11.52 3.96
N GLY A 70 3.08 -12.01 3.08
CA GLY A 70 2.03 -11.16 2.53
C GLY A 70 2.51 -10.13 1.51
N ASP A 71 1.76 -9.04 1.39
CA ASP A 71 2.08 -7.93 0.49
C ASP A 71 3.22 -7.09 1.09
N SER A 72 4.19 -6.72 0.24
CA SER A 72 5.34 -5.89 0.63
C SER A 72 4.99 -4.49 1.14
N ASN A 73 3.78 -4.00 0.85
CA ASN A 73 3.28 -2.74 1.36
C ASN A 73 2.58 -2.96 2.71
N LEU A 74 3.10 -2.34 3.78
CA LEU A 74 2.54 -2.48 5.12
C LEU A 74 1.09 -2.00 5.24
N ARG A 75 0.60 -1.13 4.34
CA ARG A 75 -0.83 -0.75 4.31
C ARG A 75 -1.74 -1.86 3.79
N HIS A 76 -1.18 -2.84 3.10
CA HIS A 76 -1.92 -3.96 2.50
C HIS A 76 -1.69 -5.28 3.25
N SER A 77 -0.69 -5.34 4.12
CA SER A 77 -0.37 -6.52 4.93
C SER A 77 0.35 -6.13 6.20
N ILE A 78 0.09 -6.86 7.29
CA ILE A 78 0.81 -6.67 8.55
C ILE A 78 2.20 -7.33 8.53
N GLN A 79 2.50 -8.16 7.53
CA GLN A 79 3.76 -8.86 7.30
C GLN A 79 4.27 -9.80 8.41
N PHE A 80 3.52 -9.93 9.51
CA PHE A 80 3.76 -10.94 10.53
C PHE A 80 3.23 -12.32 10.12
N PHE A 81 2.18 -12.34 9.29
CA PHE A 81 1.68 -13.50 8.58
C PHE A 81 1.47 -13.12 7.10
N GLY A 82 1.22 -14.12 6.27
CA GLY A 82 0.76 -13.90 4.91
C GLY A 82 -0.67 -13.33 4.84
N GLN A 83 -1.22 -13.29 3.63
CA GLN A 83 -2.61 -12.87 3.41
C GLN A 83 -3.67 -13.81 4.02
N LEU A 84 -3.27 -15.04 4.32
CA LEU A 84 -4.04 -16.06 5.00
C LEU A 84 -3.27 -16.54 6.23
N PHE A 85 -4.03 -17.00 7.22
CA PHE A 85 -3.45 -17.55 8.43
C PHE A 85 -2.67 -18.85 8.16
N PRO A 86 -1.44 -19.02 8.71
CA PRO A 86 -0.66 -20.25 8.51
C PRO A 86 -1.39 -21.55 8.85
N LEU A 87 -2.24 -21.59 9.88
CA LEU A 87 -2.98 -22.81 10.24
C LEU A 87 -4.07 -23.17 9.22
N SER A 88 -4.44 -22.24 8.33
CA SER A 88 -5.34 -22.54 7.23
C SER A 88 -4.65 -23.27 6.08
N PHE A 89 -3.31 -23.35 6.04
CA PHE A 89 -2.58 -24.00 4.94
C PHE A 89 -2.98 -25.47 4.73
N PRO A 90 -3.04 -26.35 5.76
CA PRO A 90 -3.53 -27.72 5.58
C PRO A 90 -4.98 -27.77 5.10
N LEU A 91 -5.84 -26.86 5.58
CA LEU A 91 -7.24 -26.77 5.14
C LEU A 91 -7.32 -26.37 3.67
N VAL A 92 -6.47 -25.45 3.21
CA VAL A 92 -6.39 -25.07 1.80
C VAL A 92 -6.02 -26.27 0.93
N LEU A 93 -5.02 -27.07 1.33
CA LEU A 93 -4.64 -28.28 0.58
C LEU A 93 -5.78 -29.29 0.49
N ILE A 94 -6.45 -29.58 1.62
CA ILE A 94 -7.61 -30.49 1.66
C ILE A 94 -8.77 -29.93 0.83
N GLY A 95 -9.02 -28.62 0.92
CA GLY A 95 -10.07 -27.93 0.19
C GLY A 95 -9.87 -27.98 -1.32
N LEU A 96 -8.65 -27.67 -1.79
CA LEU A 96 -8.27 -27.75 -3.20
C LEU A 96 -8.38 -29.18 -3.73
N ALA A 97 -7.91 -30.18 -2.97
CA ALA A 97 -8.06 -31.58 -3.33
C ALA A 97 -9.55 -31.96 -3.45
N THR A 98 -10.35 -31.63 -2.43
CA THR A 98 -11.80 -31.90 -2.40
C THR A 98 -12.51 -31.29 -3.60
N MET A 99 -12.17 -30.03 -3.91
CA MET A 99 -12.67 -29.30 -5.07
C MET A 99 -12.34 -30.02 -6.38
N ALA A 100 -11.08 -30.40 -6.59
CA ALA A 100 -10.62 -31.10 -7.79
C ALA A 100 -11.26 -32.49 -7.96
N TYR A 101 -11.45 -33.24 -6.87
CA TYR A 101 -12.03 -34.59 -6.92
C TYR A 101 -13.55 -34.59 -7.11
N HIS A 102 -14.29 -33.76 -6.37
CA HIS A 102 -15.76 -33.83 -6.30
C HIS A 102 -16.48 -32.78 -7.14
N PHE A 103 -15.82 -31.65 -7.46
CA PHE A 103 -16.45 -30.48 -8.06
C PHE A 103 -15.77 -30.07 -9.37
N ARG A 104 -15.46 -31.04 -10.25
CA ARG A 104 -14.66 -30.80 -11.48
C ARG A 104 -15.16 -29.64 -12.33
N LYS A 105 -16.48 -29.53 -12.58
CA LYS A 105 -17.06 -28.45 -13.39
C LYS A 105 -16.97 -27.09 -12.69
N GLN A 106 -17.29 -27.06 -11.40
CA GLN A 106 -17.21 -25.84 -10.58
C GLN A 106 -15.76 -25.40 -10.39
N SER A 107 -14.81 -26.33 -10.33
CA SER A 107 -13.38 -26.05 -10.24
C SER A 107 -12.89 -25.23 -11.44
N VAL A 108 -13.40 -25.50 -12.65
CA VAL A 108 -13.08 -24.70 -13.84
C VAL A 108 -13.63 -23.28 -13.71
N LEU A 109 -14.87 -23.12 -13.23
CA LEU A 109 -15.44 -21.80 -12.98
C LEU A 109 -14.65 -21.02 -11.92
N LEU A 110 -14.26 -21.66 -10.83
CA LEU A 110 -13.48 -21.02 -9.75
C LEU A 110 -12.06 -20.68 -10.21
N ALA A 111 -11.43 -21.52 -11.04
CA ALA A 111 -10.15 -21.20 -11.67
C ALA A 111 -10.27 -19.99 -12.61
N LEU A 112 -11.37 -19.90 -13.39
CA LEU A 112 -11.65 -18.71 -14.20
C LEU A 112 -11.85 -17.47 -13.33
N LEU A 113 -12.62 -17.57 -12.24
CA LEU A 113 -12.81 -16.47 -11.29
C LEU A 113 -11.50 -16.06 -10.61
N PHE A 114 -10.60 -17.00 -10.34
CA PHE A 114 -9.27 -16.69 -9.83
C PHE A 114 -8.46 -15.86 -10.84
N VAL A 115 -8.44 -16.27 -12.11
CA VAL A 115 -7.75 -15.53 -13.18
C VAL A 115 -8.37 -14.14 -13.35
N LEU A 116 -9.70 -14.04 -13.39
CA LEU A 116 -10.40 -12.75 -13.52
C LEU A 116 -10.19 -11.85 -12.29
N GLY A 117 -10.18 -12.42 -11.09
CA GLY A 117 -9.99 -11.68 -9.85
C GLY A 117 -8.55 -11.20 -9.62
N THR A 118 -7.56 -11.89 -10.21
CA THR A 118 -6.15 -11.45 -10.20
C THR A 118 -5.81 -10.50 -11.35
N LEU A 119 -6.64 -10.43 -12.39
CA LEU A 119 -6.39 -9.63 -13.59
C LEU A 119 -6.13 -8.14 -13.31
N PRO A 120 -6.85 -7.45 -12.40
CA PRO A 120 -6.56 -6.05 -12.10
C PRO A 120 -5.16 -5.85 -11.49
N GLY A 121 -4.71 -6.80 -10.65
CA GLY A 121 -3.35 -6.82 -10.13
C GLY A 121 -2.32 -7.12 -11.20
N ALA A 122 -2.60 -8.08 -12.08
CA ALA A 122 -1.70 -8.56 -13.12
C ALA A 122 -1.46 -7.58 -14.29
N LEU A 123 -2.35 -6.62 -14.48
CA LEU A 123 -2.22 -5.55 -15.48
C LEU A 123 -1.55 -4.29 -14.91
N ALA A 124 -1.24 -4.28 -13.61
CA ALA A 124 -0.67 -3.15 -12.91
C ALA A 124 0.74 -3.47 -12.39
N THR A 125 1.52 -2.45 -12.06
CA THR A 125 2.85 -2.61 -11.47
C THR A 125 2.76 -2.95 -9.98
N GLY A 126 3.76 -3.66 -9.46
CA GLY A 126 3.85 -3.99 -8.03
C GLY A 126 3.00 -5.19 -7.59
N ALA A 127 2.81 -6.19 -8.46
CA ALA A 127 2.25 -7.47 -8.06
C ALA A 127 3.26 -8.32 -7.26
N PRO A 128 2.82 -9.15 -6.31
CA PRO A 128 1.44 -9.32 -5.86
C PRO A 128 0.94 -8.10 -5.09
N HIS A 129 -0.35 -7.80 -5.19
CA HIS A 129 -0.96 -6.61 -4.58
C HIS A 129 -2.33 -6.94 -3.99
N ALA A 130 -2.42 -7.03 -2.66
CA ALA A 130 -3.57 -7.62 -1.97
C ALA A 130 -4.89 -6.93 -2.29
N VAL A 131 -4.90 -5.59 -2.29
CA VAL A 131 -6.10 -4.78 -2.59
C VAL A 131 -6.58 -5.00 -4.03
N ARG A 132 -5.67 -5.05 -5.01
CA ARG A 132 -6.02 -5.21 -6.43
C ARG A 132 -6.48 -6.64 -6.76
N THR A 133 -6.15 -7.60 -5.91
CA THR A 133 -6.59 -8.99 -6.02
C THR A 133 -7.67 -9.37 -5.02
N LEU A 134 -8.25 -8.42 -4.26
CA LEU A 134 -9.20 -8.71 -3.19
C LEU A 134 -10.42 -9.53 -3.65
N LEU A 135 -10.76 -9.46 -4.93
CA LEU A 135 -11.84 -10.25 -5.55
C LEU A 135 -11.64 -11.77 -5.44
N ILE A 136 -10.41 -12.26 -5.23
CA ILE A 136 -10.16 -13.70 -5.03
C ILE A 136 -10.36 -14.15 -3.58
N PHE A 137 -10.50 -13.22 -2.61
CA PHE A 137 -10.63 -13.57 -1.19
C PHE A 137 -11.80 -14.53 -0.91
N PRO A 138 -13.01 -14.34 -1.47
CA PRO A 138 -14.09 -15.30 -1.30
C PRO A 138 -13.77 -16.71 -1.79
N LEU A 139 -12.90 -16.85 -2.80
CA LEU A 139 -12.45 -18.17 -3.28
C LEU A 139 -11.60 -18.87 -2.22
N TRP A 140 -10.70 -18.14 -1.56
CA TRP A 140 -9.90 -18.70 -0.47
C TRP A 140 -10.76 -19.11 0.71
N VAL A 141 -11.76 -18.30 1.09
CA VAL A 141 -12.72 -18.64 2.15
C VAL A 141 -13.48 -19.93 1.82
N LEU A 142 -13.96 -20.06 0.57
CA LEU A 142 -14.65 -21.27 0.10
C LEU A 142 -13.74 -22.49 0.16
N VAL A 143 -12.50 -22.39 -0.33
CA VAL A 143 -11.52 -23.48 -0.31
C VAL A 143 -11.20 -23.90 1.13
N ILE A 144 -10.96 -22.96 2.03
CA ILE A 144 -10.73 -23.24 3.46
C ILE A 144 -11.95 -23.93 4.08
N GLY A 145 -13.16 -23.45 3.76
CA GLY A 145 -14.42 -24.03 4.23
C GLY A 145 -14.62 -25.48 3.79
N LEU A 146 -14.31 -25.80 2.52
CA LEU A 146 -14.33 -27.18 2.02
C LEU A 146 -13.31 -28.06 2.76
N GLY A 147 -12.11 -27.55 3.00
CA GLY A 147 -11.08 -28.24 3.78
C GLY A 147 -11.55 -28.55 5.20
N LEU A 148 -12.11 -27.55 5.87
CA LEU A 148 -12.66 -27.70 7.22
C LEU A 148 -13.82 -28.71 7.25
N GLN A 149 -14.72 -28.66 6.26
CA GLN A 149 -15.82 -29.61 6.15
C GLN A 149 -15.32 -31.06 6.10
N GLN A 150 -14.28 -31.35 5.31
CA GLN A 150 -13.71 -32.70 5.24
C GLN A 150 -13.07 -33.12 6.57
N VAL A 151 -12.36 -32.22 7.25
CA VAL A 151 -11.80 -32.49 8.58
C VAL A 151 -12.91 -32.83 9.57
N LEU A 152 -14.01 -32.07 9.59
CA LEU A 152 -15.14 -32.32 10.48
C LEU A 152 -15.84 -33.66 10.17
N LEU A 153 -16.05 -33.99 8.90
CA LEU A 153 -16.62 -35.27 8.48
C LEU A 153 -15.71 -36.47 8.82
N PHE A 154 -14.39 -36.27 8.77
CA PHE A 154 -13.44 -37.28 9.21
C PHE A 154 -13.53 -37.49 10.73
N LEU A 155 -13.54 -36.40 11.51
CA LEU A 155 -13.61 -36.45 12.97
C LEU A 155 -14.92 -37.03 13.48
N SER A 156 -16.05 -36.79 12.80
CA SER A 156 -17.35 -37.33 13.18
C SER A 156 -17.47 -38.85 13.05
N ARG A 157 -16.51 -39.50 12.38
CA ARG A 157 -16.44 -40.97 12.22
C ARG A 157 -15.53 -41.63 13.26
N GLN A 158 -14.85 -40.84 14.09
CA GLN A 158 -13.91 -41.34 15.09
C GLN A 158 -14.60 -41.59 16.43
N LYS A 159 -13.90 -42.27 17.35
CA LYS A 159 -14.39 -42.47 18.73
C LYS A 159 -14.59 -41.12 19.42
N ASN A 160 -15.66 -40.99 20.23
CA ASN A 160 -16.05 -39.74 20.91
C ASN A 160 -14.88 -39.03 21.61
N VAL A 161 -14.02 -39.76 22.33
CA VAL A 161 -12.87 -39.16 23.02
C VAL A 161 -11.88 -38.53 22.04
N PHE A 162 -11.52 -39.23 20.96
CA PHE A 162 -10.60 -38.71 19.95
C PHE A 162 -11.19 -37.50 19.22
N GLN A 163 -12.49 -37.56 18.89
CA GLN A 163 -13.20 -36.44 18.26
C GLN A 163 -13.17 -35.20 19.15
N VAL A 164 -13.51 -35.32 20.44
CA VAL A 164 -13.53 -34.20 21.39
C VAL A 164 -12.14 -33.61 21.56
N VAL A 165 -11.11 -34.45 21.82
CA VAL A 165 -9.74 -33.99 22.00
C VAL A 165 -9.23 -33.27 20.74
N SER A 166 -9.41 -33.87 19.56
CA SER A 166 -8.96 -33.26 18.29
C SER A 166 -9.68 -31.93 18.02
N THR A 167 -10.97 -31.84 18.31
CA THR A 167 -11.76 -30.61 18.11
C THR A 167 -11.30 -29.51 19.06
N ILE A 168 -11.05 -29.83 20.33
CA ILE A 168 -10.53 -28.88 21.32
C ILE A 168 -9.14 -28.41 20.91
N THR A 169 -8.23 -29.32 20.56
CA THR A 169 -6.88 -28.98 20.13
C THR A 169 -6.90 -28.10 18.89
N PHE A 170 -7.65 -28.48 17.87
CA PHE A 170 -7.78 -27.71 16.63
C PHE A 170 -8.33 -26.29 16.91
N SER A 171 -9.41 -26.19 17.67
CA SER A 171 -10.01 -24.90 18.04
C SER A 171 -9.03 -24.05 18.86
N GLY A 172 -8.32 -24.67 19.80
CA GLY A 172 -7.30 -24.00 20.63
C GLY A 172 -6.15 -23.44 19.80
N LEU A 173 -5.67 -24.17 18.79
CA LEU A 173 -4.63 -23.68 17.88
C LEU A 173 -5.10 -22.46 17.07
N PHE A 174 -6.32 -22.50 16.53
CA PHE A 174 -6.88 -21.36 15.79
C PHE A 174 -7.09 -20.14 16.70
N ILE A 175 -7.61 -20.34 17.91
CA ILE A 175 -7.76 -19.26 18.90
C ILE A 175 -6.39 -18.67 19.25
N PHE A 176 -5.39 -19.52 19.50
CA PHE A 176 -4.01 -19.06 19.79
C PHE A 176 -3.43 -18.22 18.65
N GLN A 177 -3.61 -18.64 17.40
CA GLN A 177 -3.16 -17.87 16.24
C GLN A 177 -3.87 -16.51 16.12
N ILE A 178 -5.19 -16.46 16.36
CA ILE A 178 -5.95 -15.21 16.37
C ILE A 178 -5.47 -14.29 17.49
N LEU A 179 -5.17 -14.82 18.68
CA LEU A 179 -4.64 -14.03 19.80
C LEU A 179 -3.27 -13.43 19.47
N ILE A 180 -2.36 -14.21 18.87
CA ILE A 180 -1.06 -13.69 18.43
C ILE A 180 -1.25 -12.61 17.36
N PHE A 181 -2.09 -12.87 16.35
CA PHE A 181 -2.41 -11.88 15.32
C PHE A 181 -2.89 -10.58 15.96
N TRP A 182 -3.87 -10.67 16.86
CA TRP A 182 -4.48 -9.50 17.48
C TRP A 182 -3.48 -8.72 18.34
N MET A 183 -2.64 -9.42 19.10
CA MET A 183 -1.57 -8.80 19.89
C MET A 183 -0.57 -8.05 18.99
N TYR A 184 -0.09 -8.69 17.92
CA TYR A 184 0.81 -8.02 16.98
C TYR A 184 0.13 -6.83 16.29
N TYR A 185 -1.08 -7.03 15.79
CA TYR A 185 -1.87 -6.02 15.07
C TYR A 185 -2.18 -4.80 15.93
N SER A 186 -2.46 -4.98 17.22
CA SER A 186 -2.84 -3.88 18.12
C SER A 186 -1.65 -3.19 18.79
N GLN A 187 -0.54 -3.90 19.02
CA GLN A 187 0.57 -3.36 19.81
C GLN A 187 1.82 -3.03 19.00
N VAL A 188 2.13 -3.84 17.98
CA VAL A 188 3.39 -3.75 17.22
C VAL A 188 3.16 -3.07 15.88
N TYR A 189 2.18 -3.55 15.11
CA TYR A 189 1.88 -3.04 13.77
C TYR A 189 1.64 -1.51 13.73
N PRO A 190 0.91 -0.87 14.66
CA PRO A 190 0.70 0.58 14.62
C PRO A 190 2.00 1.37 14.77
N LYS A 191 3.00 0.81 15.43
CA LYS A 191 4.32 1.43 15.61
C LYS A 191 5.19 1.23 14.37
N VAL A 192 5.30 0.00 13.89
CA VAL A 192 6.15 -0.35 12.74
C VAL A 192 5.62 0.23 11.43
N ALA A 193 4.30 0.30 11.27
CA ALA A 193 3.65 0.84 10.08
C ALA A 193 3.33 2.35 10.18
N ALA A 194 3.67 3.03 11.28
CA ALA A 194 3.32 4.42 11.53
C ALA A 194 3.68 5.35 10.36
N SER A 195 4.90 5.22 9.83
CA SER A 195 5.38 6.01 8.68
C SER A 195 4.58 5.75 7.41
N GLN A 196 4.19 4.49 7.16
CA GLN A 196 3.40 4.09 6.00
C GLN A 196 1.97 4.63 6.05
N TRP A 197 1.46 4.88 7.26
CA TRP A 197 0.18 5.56 7.52
C TRP A 197 0.34 7.07 7.71
N GLN A 198 1.55 7.60 7.50
CA GLN A 198 1.84 9.03 7.56
C GLN A 198 1.47 9.63 8.94
N TYR A 199 1.87 8.94 10.01
CA TYR A 199 1.70 9.40 11.39
C TYR A 199 2.29 10.81 11.60
N GLY A 200 1.77 11.55 12.60
CA GLY A 200 2.31 12.84 13.04
C GLY A 200 1.72 14.08 12.37
N TYR A 201 0.91 13.92 11.31
CA TYR A 201 0.25 15.06 10.67
C TYR A 201 -0.68 15.82 11.62
N GLN A 202 -1.38 15.13 12.52
CA GLN A 202 -2.30 15.77 13.46
C GLN A 202 -1.57 16.73 14.38
N GLU A 203 -0.50 16.25 15.01
CA GLU A 203 0.34 17.00 15.94
C GLU A 203 1.07 18.12 15.22
N MET A 204 1.68 17.84 14.06
CA MET A 204 2.38 18.85 13.27
C MET A 204 1.43 19.98 12.84
N ILE A 205 0.24 19.66 12.32
CA ILE A 205 -0.72 20.69 11.87
C ILE A 205 -1.29 21.48 13.04
N ALA A 206 -1.49 20.85 14.20
CA ALA A 206 -1.89 21.57 15.41
C ALA A 206 -0.84 22.63 15.79
N THR A 207 0.44 22.25 15.83
CA THR A 207 1.56 23.16 16.11
C THR A 207 1.67 24.26 15.05
N VAL A 208 1.61 23.90 13.77
CA VAL A 208 1.66 24.87 12.67
C VAL A 208 0.52 25.87 12.75
N ASN A 209 -0.71 25.45 13.06
CA ASN A 209 -1.84 26.36 13.21
C ASN A 209 -1.67 27.31 14.41
N GLU A 210 -1.12 26.83 15.52
CA GLU A 210 -0.82 27.67 16.68
C GLU A 210 0.20 28.76 16.33
N LEU A 211 1.31 28.38 15.71
CA LEU A 211 2.34 29.33 15.27
C LEU A 211 1.82 30.29 14.22
N ALA A 212 1.06 29.79 13.23
CA ALA A 212 0.49 30.62 12.18
C ALA A 212 -0.51 31.65 12.74
N ALA A 213 -1.22 31.35 13.83
CA ALA A 213 -2.08 32.32 14.50
C ALA A 213 -1.29 33.44 15.22
N GLN A 214 -0.08 33.13 15.70
CA GLN A 214 0.81 34.11 16.34
C GLN A 214 1.53 35.00 15.31
N TYR A 215 1.84 34.45 14.14
CA TYR A 215 2.51 35.14 13.05
C TYR A 215 1.60 35.20 11.80
N PRO A 216 0.57 36.08 11.77
CA PRO A 216 -0.43 36.12 10.70
C PRO A 216 0.13 36.54 9.33
N GLU A 217 1.22 37.29 9.30
CA GLU A 217 1.85 37.79 8.07
C GLU A 217 2.88 36.81 7.47
N ASP A 218 3.18 35.72 8.17
CA ASP A 218 4.23 34.80 7.79
C ASP A 218 3.73 33.72 6.84
N GLN A 219 4.55 33.41 5.83
CA GLN A 219 4.32 32.26 4.94
C GLN A 219 4.66 30.97 5.69
N VAL A 220 3.84 29.94 5.46
CA VAL A 220 3.98 28.63 6.07
C VAL A 220 4.35 27.61 5.01
N TYR A 221 5.47 26.92 5.22
CA TYR A 221 5.94 25.86 4.34
C TYR A 221 5.80 24.51 5.03
N ILE A 222 5.16 23.55 4.37
CA ILE A 222 5.00 22.18 4.85
C ILE A 222 5.56 21.23 3.78
N THR A 223 6.51 20.38 4.15
CA THR A 223 7.12 19.46 3.18
C THR A 223 6.17 18.32 2.79
N ARG A 224 6.39 17.77 1.60
CA ARG A 224 5.68 16.62 1.03
C ARG A 224 6.45 15.31 1.21
N GLU A 225 7.52 15.29 2.01
CA GLU A 225 8.38 14.11 2.19
C GLU A 225 7.66 12.94 2.87
N GLN A 226 6.77 13.25 3.81
CA GLN A 226 5.89 12.28 4.47
C GLN A 226 4.57 12.09 3.69
N GLY A 227 4.50 12.54 2.43
CA GLY A 227 3.38 12.33 1.50
C GLY A 227 2.63 13.60 1.10
N ARG A 228 1.29 13.57 1.17
CA ARG A 228 0.41 14.60 0.59
C ARG A 228 -0.27 15.45 1.67
N PRO A 229 0.40 16.49 2.20
CA PRO A 229 -0.01 17.24 3.39
C PRO A 229 -1.29 18.07 3.20
N ALA A 230 -1.67 18.46 1.98
CA ALA A 230 -2.76 19.43 1.78
C ALA A 230 -4.10 18.92 2.33
N MET A 231 -4.40 17.65 2.09
CA MET A 231 -5.62 17.02 2.61
C MET A 231 -5.62 16.90 4.13
N TYR A 232 -4.48 16.54 4.72
CA TYR A 232 -4.33 16.48 6.18
C TYR A 232 -4.49 17.85 6.80
N TYR A 233 -3.90 18.88 6.19
CA TYR A 233 -4.05 20.27 6.63
C TYR A 233 -5.52 20.67 6.70
N TRP A 234 -6.29 20.48 5.63
CA TRP A 234 -7.72 20.84 5.66
C TRP A 234 -8.52 20.03 6.67
N PHE A 235 -8.22 18.74 6.80
CA PHE A 235 -8.91 17.86 7.74
C PHE A 235 -8.69 18.28 9.20
N TYR A 236 -7.44 18.45 9.61
CA TYR A 236 -7.09 18.78 11.00
C TYR A 236 -7.35 20.25 11.34
N SER A 237 -7.20 21.17 10.37
CA SER A 237 -7.57 22.57 10.51
C SER A 237 -9.08 22.81 10.44
N LYS A 238 -9.87 21.78 10.09
CA LYS A 238 -11.32 21.86 9.89
C LYS A 238 -11.71 22.95 8.88
N THR A 239 -10.94 23.08 7.81
CA THR A 239 -11.18 24.07 6.75
C THR A 239 -12.53 23.82 6.08
N ASP A 240 -13.31 24.88 5.84
CA ASP A 240 -14.57 24.76 5.10
C ASP A 240 -14.32 24.20 3.69
N PRO A 241 -14.88 23.02 3.35
CA PRO A 241 -14.68 22.41 2.02
C PRO A 241 -15.10 23.33 0.87
N LYS A 242 -16.03 24.27 1.07
CA LYS A 242 -16.43 25.24 0.04
C LYS A 242 -15.28 26.17 -0.35
N GLN A 243 -14.42 26.54 0.60
CA GLN A 243 -13.24 27.36 0.32
C GLN A 243 -12.23 26.60 -0.54
N VAL A 244 -12.00 25.32 -0.21
CA VAL A 244 -11.11 24.44 -0.98
C VAL A 244 -11.65 24.22 -2.40
N GLN A 245 -12.95 23.99 -2.55
CA GLN A 245 -13.61 23.85 -3.85
C GLN A 245 -13.54 25.14 -4.67
N ALA A 246 -13.73 26.31 -4.05
CA ALA A 246 -13.60 27.60 -4.73
C ALA A 246 -12.16 27.84 -5.22
N PHE A 247 -11.16 27.47 -4.42
CA PHE A 247 -9.74 27.60 -4.78
C PHE A 247 -9.29 26.57 -5.83
N GLN A 248 -10.02 25.48 -6.01
CA GLN A 248 -9.65 24.35 -6.87
C GLN A 248 -9.33 24.75 -8.31
N ALA A 249 -9.99 25.78 -8.86
CA ALA A 249 -9.82 26.21 -10.25
C ALA A 249 -8.48 26.91 -10.50
N THR A 250 -7.92 27.57 -9.49
CA THR A 250 -6.68 28.37 -9.60
C THR A 250 -5.49 27.71 -8.89
N ALA A 251 -5.74 26.68 -8.09
CA ALA A 251 -4.71 26.03 -7.29
C ALA A 251 -3.64 25.36 -8.19
N PRO A 252 -2.34 25.64 -7.97
CA PRO A 252 -1.28 24.84 -8.56
C PRO A 252 -1.35 23.42 -8.01
N LYS A 253 -1.21 22.42 -8.89
CA LYS A 253 -1.35 21.01 -8.52
C LYS A 253 -0.30 20.12 -9.13
N ASP A 254 0.04 19.08 -8.38
CA ASP A 254 0.86 17.95 -8.82
C ASP A 254 0.08 16.65 -8.60
N GLN A 255 -0.30 15.98 -9.68
CA GLN A 255 -1.14 14.77 -9.62
C GLN A 255 -2.38 14.90 -8.71
N SER A 256 -3.09 16.03 -8.84
CA SER A 256 -4.25 16.44 -8.01
C SER A 256 -3.95 16.85 -6.56
N GLU A 257 -2.70 16.74 -6.09
CA GLU A 257 -2.29 17.34 -4.82
C GLU A 257 -2.19 18.86 -4.98
N PHE A 258 -2.74 19.62 -4.04
CA PHE A 258 -2.61 21.08 -4.05
C PHE A 258 -1.23 21.46 -3.54
N LEU A 259 -0.54 22.34 -4.26
CA LEU A 259 0.79 22.81 -3.90
C LEU A 259 0.74 24.08 -3.03
N GLN A 260 -0.43 24.70 -2.92
CA GLN A 260 -0.64 25.91 -2.14
C GLN A 260 -2.10 25.97 -1.67
N PHE A 261 -2.34 26.66 -0.55
CA PHE A 261 -3.65 27.11 -0.12
C PHE A 261 -3.52 28.39 0.72
N GLY A 262 -3.82 29.55 0.13
CA GLY A 262 -3.56 30.84 0.77
C GLY A 262 -2.05 31.05 1.00
N ARG A 263 -1.66 31.27 2.27
CA ARG A 263 -0.26 31.42 2.71
C ARG A 263 0.47 30.12 3.04
N PHE A 264 -0.21 28.98 2.89
CA PHE A 264 0.36 27.66 3.11
C PHE A 264 0.89 27.10 1.78
N HIS A 265 2.15 26.70 1.77
CA HIS A 265 2.85 26.13 0.63
C HIS A 265 3.26 24.70 0.93
N PHE A 266 2.96 23.79 0.01
CA PHE A 266 3.24 22.36 0.14
C PHE A 266 4.38 21.97 -0.80
N ILE A 267 5.60 21.88 -0.26
CA ILE A 267 6.85 21.84 -1.04
C ILE A 267 7.48 20.45 -1.04
N ASP A 268 8.16 20.09 -2.12
CA ASP A 268 8.92 18.83 -2.24
C ASP A 268 10.44 19.04 -2.22
N LYS A 269 10.91 20.29 -2.33
CA LYS A 269 12.33 20.61 -2.38
C LYS A 269 12.69 21.84 -1.55
N PRO A 270 13.88 21.87 -0.93
CA PRO A 270 14.35 23.01 -0.14
C PRO A 270 14.38 24.34 -0.89
N GLU A 271 14.69 24.34 -2.20
CA GLU A 271 14.83 25.59 -2.97
C GLU A 271 13.51 26.32 -3.17
N GLN A 272 12.38 25.69 -2.82
CA GLN A 272 11.05 26.29 -2.86
C GLN A 272 10.74 27.13 -1.61
N VAL A 273 11.57 27.06 -0.57
CA VAL A 273 11.48 27.95 0.58
C VAL A 273 11.94 29.34 0.14
N SER A 274 11.00 30.26 -0.05
CA SER A 274 11.31 31.68 -0.34
C SER A 274 12.05 32.31 0.84
N THR A 275 12.77 33.41 0.65
CA THR A 275 13.41 34.18 1.73
C THR A 275 12.46 34.84 2.73
N ASP A 276 11.14 34.92 2.45
CA ASP A 276 10.10 35.49 3.34
C ASP A 276 9.33 34.42 4.15
N TYR A 277 9.99 33.33 4.53
CA TYR A 277 9.42 32.21 5.28
C TYR A 277 9.45 32.49 6.79
N GLY A 278 8.31 32.38 7.46
CA GLY A 278 8.28 32.51 8.92
C GLY A 278 8.08 31.19 9.65
N ILE A 279 7.51 30.17 9.00
CA ILE A 279 7.28 28.84 9.58
C ILE A 279 7.61 27.74 8.56
N LEU A 280 8.43 26.77 8.95
CA LEU A 280 8.70 25.54 8.20
C LEU A 280 8.32 24.32 9.04
N ALA A 281 7.59 23.38 8.45
CA ALA A 281 7.36 22.05 8.98
C ALA A 281 7.96 21.01 8.02
N ALA A 282 9.06 20.39 8.44
CA ALA A 282 9.86 19.44 7.67
C ALA A 282 10.34 18.30 8.56
N SER A 283 11.00 17.27 8.02
CA SER A 283 11.77 16.33 8.85
C SER A 283 13.14 16.92 9.18
N PRO A 284 13.79 16.45 10.26
CA PRO A 284 15.16 16.87 10.58
C PRO A 284 16.16 16.70 9.43
N LEU A 285 15.99 15.64 8.62
CA LEU A 285 16.85 15.41 7.47
C LEU A 285 16.64 16.44 6.37
N PHE A 286 15.39 16.81 6.10
CA PHE A 286 15.07 17.82 5.10
C PHE A 286 15.59 19.21 5.53
N THR A 287 15.44 19.57 6.80
CA THR A 287 16.00 20.81 7.36
C THR A 287 17.52 20.86 7.21
N ALA A 288 18.20 19.73 7.48
CA ALA A 288 19.64 19.58 7.31
C ALA A 288 20.07 19.76 5.84
N ASP A 289 19.39 19.06 4.92
CA ASP A 289 19.67 19.13 3.48
C ASP A 289 19.40 20.54 2.91
N ALA A 290 18.46 21.27 3.51
CA ALA A 290 18.18 22.66 3.18
C ALA A 290 19.25 23.65 3.71
N GLY A 291 20.14 23.21 4.60
CA GLY A 291 21.12 24.07 5.26
C GLY A 291 20.48 25.07 6.24
N LEU A 292 19.27 24.79 6.73
CA LEU A 292 18.47 25.70 7.55
C LEU A 292 18.63 25.48 9.07
N GLU A 293 19.47 24.53 9.50
CA GLU A 293 19.64 24.16 10.91
C GLU A 293 20.04 25.33 11.83
N GLN A 294 20.85 26.26 11.33
CA GLN A 294 21.42 27.36 12.12
C GLN A 294 20.67 28.70 11.99
N GLN A 295 19.59 28.73 11.20
CA GLN A 295 18.85 29.96 10.91
C GLN A 295 17.57 30.10 11.75
N SER A 296 17.21 29.08 12.54
CA SER A 296 16.02 29.14 13.38
C SER A 296 16.23 30.06 14.59
N THR A 297 15.18 30.80 14.96
CA THR A 297 15.13 31.41 16.28
C THR A 297 14.85 30.31 17.30
N ASP A 298 15.76 30.12 18.26
CA ASP A 298 15.63 29.10 19.35
C ASP A 298 14.30 29.18 20.13
N GLU A 299 13.53 30.27 20.00
CA GLU A 299 12.31 30.47 20.77
C GLU A 299 11.20 29.42 20.53
N LYS A 300 11.07 28.81 19.33
CA LYS A 300 9.99 27.84 19.02
C LYS A 300 10.38 26.73 18.04
N HIS A 301 11.30 25.88 18.46
CA HIS A 301 11.59 24.61 17.80
C HIS A 301 10.77 23.46 18.43
N VAL A 302 9.91 22.80 17.64
CA VAL A 302 9.04 21.70 18.11
C VAL A 302 9.28 20.44 17.29
N LEU A 303 9.55 19.34 17.98
CA LEU A 303 9.68 18.01 17.39
C LEU A 303 8.41 17.18 17.58
N VAL A 304 7.94 16.55 16.52
CA VAL A 304 6.93 15.49 16.56
C VAL A 304 7.63 14.15 16.41
N LEU A 305 7.41 13.27 17.38
CA LEU A 305 7.98 11.93 17.40
C LEU A 305 6.96 10.90 16.92
N ASP A 306 7.44 9.84 16.29
CA ASP A 306 6.63 8.66 15.99
C ASP A 306 6.43 7.77 17.25
N PRO A 307 5.60 6.71 17.19
CA PRO A 307 5.39 5.80 18.32
C PRO A 307 6.62 4.98 18.77
N MET A 308 7.78 5.15 18.11
CA MET A 308 9.06 4.55 18.43
C MET A 308 10.09 5.63 18.83
N ASP A 309 9.63 6.82 19.20
CA ASP A 309 10.42 7.96 19.67
C ASP A 309 11.39 8.53 18.61
N LYS A 310 11.15 8.27 17.32
CA LYS A 310 11.93 8.86 16.22
C LYS A 310 11.33 10.21 15.81
N PRO A 311 12.12 11.29 15.67
CA PRO A 311 11.62 12.55 15.14
C PRO A 311 11.24 12.41 13.67
N ILE A 312 10.00 12.78 13.36
CA ILE A 312 9.42 12.71 12.01
C ILE A 312 9.05 14.07 11.45
N TRP A 313 8.70 15.02 12.33
CA TRP A 313 8.53 16.42 11.99
C TRP A 313 9.32 17.28 12.95
N GLU A 314 9.77 18.39 12.41
CA GLU A 314 10.50 19.48 13.00
C GLU A 314 9.81 20.74 12.50
N ILE A 315 9.25 21.51 13.44
CA ILE A 315 8.58 22.76 13.15
C ILE A 315 9.44 23.87 13.72
N GLN A 316 9.90 24.77 12.85
CA GLN A 316 10.78 25.88 13.18
C GLN A 316 10.20 27.21 12.71
N THR A 317 10.49 28.27 13.49
CA THR A 317 10.27 29.65 13.08
C THR A 317 11.60 30.30 12.69
N TYR A 318 11.55 31.20 11.70
CA TYR A 318 12.72 31.91 11.22
C TYR A 318 12.49 33.43 11.32
N GLU A 319 13.54 34.15 11.66
CA GLU A 319 13.54 35.62 11.64
C GLU A 319 13.59 36.14 10.20
N LYS A 320 12.88 37.25 9.96
CA LYS A 320 12.83 37.94 8.67
C LYS A 320 14.05 38.81 8.40
#